data_AF-A0A814YW30-F1
#
_entry.id   AF-A0A814YW30-F1
#
_cell.length_a   1.000
_cell.length_b   1.000
_cell.length_c   1.000
_cell.angle_alpha   90.00
_cell.angle_beta   90.00
_cell.angle_gamma   90.00
#
_symmetry.space_group_name_H-M   'P 1'
#
loop_
_entity.id
_entity.type
_entity.pdbx_description
1 polymer ?
#
loop_
_entity_poly.entity_id
_entity_poly.type
_entity_poly.pdbx_seq_one_letter_code
_entity_poly.pdbx_strand_id
1 'polypeptide(L)'
;MSSLRGKSRVSFGYKQVNRRGNSLKSTPKEFLNYPDEQYIDFNQQINKKRLRESYSPKPNKQKKFKQENNNHNSYSSSNDFQKLNNELLNHYATAKQLESTFTMKWKLCEDIFSMFVGIVPHLGVYLVGSSANGFATEDTDADICIVISSYPIDQKREAVKFLEIVRRALRKKIFAGGCDLIRARVPILRFTDYATRLKCDVNINNVTGIRNTDLLRFYSETDPRVAPLVLTLKSWAKFHNINDASQKTLSSYSITLMCLFYLQAIAQPSVVPVWQALLPDRFDVNIPVSQLKRNDEPKLIWRSESQQTVAELFIGFLRYYAKDFRFEKHAISIRTGRLIDKNDFLDHDVTNYGDALLAIEEPFDLSNTARSVYDDDEFERIVRVFRRSYYTIDKTNSFSSILMEQFE
;
A
#
# COMPACT_ATOMS: atom_id res chain seq x y z
N MET A 1 -26.92 8.93 24.07
CA MET A 1 -25.79 9.87 23.97
C MET A 1 -24.53 9.19 24.46
N SER A 2 -23.72 8.65 23.55
CA SER A 2 -22.33 8.24 23.79
C SER A 2 -21.66 8.12 22.42
N SER A 3 -20.94 9.17 22.01
CA SER A 3 -20.27 9.24 20.72
C SER A 3 -19.04 8.32 20.70
N LEU A 4 -19.05 7.27 19.89
CA LEU A 4 -17.87 6.53 19.50
C LEU A 4 -17.05 7.36 18.48
N ARG A 5 -16.26 8.31 18.98
CA ARG A 5 -15.25 9.03 18.17
C ARG A 5 -13.98 8.18 18.06
N GLY A 6 -13.91 7.34 17.04
CA GLY A 6 -12.73 6.53 16.74
C GLY A 6 -11.70 7.30 15.93
N LYS A 7 -10.76 7.98 16.61
CA LYS A 7 -9.59 8.61 15.98
C LYS A 7 -8.74 7.55 15.25
N SER A 8 -8.47 7.75 13.97
CA SER A 8 -7.61 6.87 13.18
C SER A 8 -6.14 7.25 13.42
N ARG A 9 -5.40 6.38 14.12
CA ARG A 9 -3.96 6.53 14.38
C ARG A 9 -3.22 5.55 13.46
N VAL A 10 -2.16 6.03 12.79
CA VAL A 10 -1.20 5.14 12.14
C VAL A 10 0.09 5.24 12.93
N SER A 11 0.49 4.12 13.52
CA SER A 11 1.72 4.00 14.29
C SER A 11 2.84 3.42 13.42
N PHE A 12 4.06 3.86 13.66
CA PHE A 12 5.25 3.42 12.92
C PHE A 12 6.35 3.02 13.90
N GLY A 13 7.06 1.94 13.59
CA GLY A 13 8.09 1.41 14.44
C GLY A 13 9.33 1.00 13.67
N TYR A 14 10.49 1.45 14.14
CA TYR A 14 11.81 0.89 13.83
C TYR A 14 12.77 1.08 15.01
N LYS A 15 13.81 0.25 15.05
CA LYS A 15 14.85 0.31 16.08
C LYS A 15 16.19 0.04 15.43
N GLN A 16 17.16 0.91 15.68
CA GLN A 16 18.48 0.84 15.04
C GLN A 16 19.61 1.25 15.99
N VAL A 17 20.81 0.78 15.69
CA VAL A 17 22.05 1.17 16.38
C VAL A 17 22.65 2.39 15.68
N ASN A 18 23.13 3.39 16.43
CA ASN A 18 23.87 4.52 15.86
C ASN A 18 25.33 4.17 15.55
N ARG A 19 26.06 5.05 14.84
CA ARG A 19 27.48 4.86 14.50
C ARG A 19 28.42 4.62 15.70
N ARG A 20 27.96 4.87 16.93
CA ARG A 20 28.71 4.69 18.19
C ARG A 20 28.26 3.45 18.99
N GLY A 21 27.39 2.59 18.45
CA GLY A 21 26.89 1.40 19.14
C GLY A 21 25.72 1.65 20.10
N ASN A 22 25.21 2.88 20.22
CA ASN A 22 24.09 3.19 21.11
C ASN A 22 22.75 3.00 20.39
N SER A 23 21.76 2.43 21.08
CA SER A 23 20.39 2.26 20.56
C SER A 23 19.72 3.62 20.32
N LEU A 24 19.26 3.87 19.09
CA LEU A 24 18.31 4.94 18.79
C LEU A 24 16.89 4.36 18.91
N LYS A 25 16.06 4.97 19.75
CA LYS A 25 14.64 4.64 19.89
C LYS A 25 13.81 5.63 19.07
N SER A 26 12.99 5.16 18.15
CA SER A 26 11.71 5.82 17.87
C SER A 26 10.65 5.06 18.65
N THR A 27 10.07 5.68 19.69
CA THR A 27 8.81 5.20 20.27
C THR A 27 7.70 5.36 19.23
N PRO A 28 6.61 4.56 19.26
CA PRO A 28 5.38 4.93 18.57
C PRO A 28 5.03 6.34 19.02
N LYS A 29 5.08 7.33 18.12
CA LYS A 29 4.61 8.67 18.45
C LYS A 29 3.10 8.61 18.45
N GLU A 30 2.48 8.93 19.58
CA GLU A 30 1.05 9.22 19.64
C GLU A 30 0.78 10.46 18.79
N PHE A 31 0.14 10.29 17.63
CA PHE A 31 -0.32 11.45 16.87
C PHE A 31 -1.54 12.08 17.56
N LEU A 32 -1.50 13.41 17.65
CA LEU A 32 -2.56 14.25 18.19
C LEU A 32 -3.86 14.04 17.42
N ASN A 33 -4.94 13.96 18.19
CA ASN A 33 -6.28 13.78 17.70
C ASN A 33 -6.91 15.11 17.27
N TYR A 34 -7.58 15.14 16.12
CA TYR A 34 -8.60 16.17 15.84
C TYR A 34 -9.98 15.50 15.73
N PRO A 35 -11.04 16.07 16.34
CA PRO A 35 -12.38 15.51 16.31
C PRO A 35 -13.04 15.64 14.93
N ASP A 36 -13.86 14.64 14.56
CA ASP A 36 -14.61 14.52 13.30
C ASP A 36 -15.67 15.62 13.03
N GLU A 37 -15.69 16.73 13.79
CA GLU A 37 -16.81 17.69 13.84
C GLU A 37 -16.53 19.11 13.32
N GLN A 38 -15.36 19.43 12.75
CA GLN A 38 -15.14 20.77 12.18
C GLN A 38 -15.50 20.92 10.68
N TYR A 39 -16.35 20.04 10.15
CA TYR A 39 -16.72 20.03 8.73
C TYR A 39 -17.97 20.83 8.35
N ILE A 40 -18.57 21.62 9.25
CA ILE A 40 -19.84 22.32 8.93
C ILE A 40 -19.76 23.85 8.78
N ASP A 41 -18.71 24.56 9.21
CA ASP A 41 -18.81 26.05 9.21
C ASP A 41 -17.55 26.85 8.81
N PHE A 42 -16.88 26.45 7.71
CA PHE A 42 -15.78 27.23 7.12
C PHE A 42 -15.98 27.57 5.63
N ASN A 43 -17.23 27.56 5.17
CA ASN A 43 -17.61 28.00 3.81
C ASN A 43 -18.02 29.48 3.73
N GLN A 44 -17.86 30.26 4.81
CA GLN A 44 -18.02 31.71 4.76
C GLN A 44 -16.75 32.39 5.25
N GLN A 45 -16.20 33.25 4.39
CA GLN A 45 -14.99 34.06 4.57
C GLN A 45 -13.66 33.34 4.23
N ILE A 46 -13.20 33.50 3.00
CA ILE A 46 -12.17 34.51 2.69
C ILE A 46 -12.15 34.76 1.18
N ASN A 47 -12.36 36.02 0.83
CA ASN A 47 -12.23 36.59 -0.50
C ASN A 47 -10.80 37.15 -0.67
N LYS A 48 -10.19 36.90 -1.85
CA LYS A 48 -9.18 37.70 -2.56
C LYS A 48 -7.97 38.25 -1.79
N LYS A 49 -6.78 37.66 -2.02
CA LYS A 49 -5.63 38.29 -2.71
C LYS A 49 -4.36 37.41 -2.65
N ARG A 50 -3.78 37.18 -3.84
CA ARG A 50 -2.34 36.99 -4.19
C ARG A 50 -1.50 36.09 -3.27
N LEU A 51 -0.92 35.01 -3.77
CA LEU A 51 0.21 35.08 -4.71
C LEU A 51 0.18 33.92 -5.72
N ARG A 52 0.04 34.30 -6.99
CA ARG A 52 0.66 33.61 -8.12
C ARG A 52 2.15 33.97 -8.07
N GLU A 53 3.03 32.99 -8.22
CA GLU A 53 4.14 32.98 -9.20
C GLU A 53 5.13 31.85 -8.89
N SER A 54 5.12 30.86 -9.76
CA SER A 54 6.22 29.99 -10.25
C SER A 54 5.75 28.55 -10.36
N TYR A 55 6.12 27.91 -11.48
CA TYR A 55 5.65 26.62 -12.02
C TYR A 55 4.34 26.67 -12.83
N SER A 56 4.46 27.14 -14.08
CA SER A 56 3.56 26.74 -15.16
C SER A 56 4.15 25.50 -15.88
N PRO A 57 3.50 24.33 -15.83
CA PRO A 57 3.79 23.26 -16.78
C PRO A 57 3.20 23.64 -18.14
N LYS A 58 4.04 23.63 -19.18
CA LYS A 58 3.60 23.83 -20.58
C LYS A 58 2.53 22.78 -20.94
N PRO A 59 1.42 23.17 -21.62
CA PRO A 59 0.39 22.22 -22.00
C PRO A 59 0.89 21.39 -23.20
N ASN A 60 1.15 20.10 -22.98
CA ASN A 60 1.34 19.16 -24.08
C ASN A 60 0.07 18.36 -24.30
N LYS A 61 -0.34 18.28 -25.57
CA LYS A 61 -1.59 17.76 -26.10
C LYS A 61 -1.91 16.35 -25.55
N GLN A 62 -2.63 16.27 -24.44
CA GLN A 62 -3.42 15.09 -24.11
C GLN A 62 -4.56 15.01 -25.12
N LYS A 63 -4.63 13.89 -25.84
CA LYS A 63 -5.81 13.56 -26.64
C LYS A 63 -7.02 13.62 -25.70
N LYS A 64 -7.91 14.57 -25.94
CA LYS A 64 -9.25 14.60 -25.34
C LYS A 64 -9.88 13.23 -25.58
N PHE A 65 -10.03 12.44 -24.52
CA PHE A 65 -11.02 11.38 -24.52
C PHE A 65 -12.37 12.07 -24.73
N LYS A 66 -12.99 11.84 -25.88
CA LYS A 66 -14.39 12.20 -26.07
C LYS A 66 -15.17 11.37 -25.04
N GLN A 67 -15.78 12.05 -24.08
CA GLN A 67 -16.91 11.48 -23.36
C GLN A 67 -17.99 11.23 -24.41
N GLU A 68 -18.20 9.96 -24.75
CA GLU A 68 -19.46 9.56 -25.34
C GLU A 68 -20.50 9.67 -24.23
N ASN A 69 -21.35 10.69 -24.34
CA ASN A 69 -22.57 10.82 -23.57
C ASN A 69 -23.50 9.66 -23.95
N ASN A 70 -23.33 8.53 -23.28
CA ASN A 70 -24.40 7.54 -23.20
C ASN A 70 -25.35 7.97 -22.09
N ASN A 71 -26.46 8.57 -22.51
CA ASN A 71 -27.68 8.74 -21.74
C ASN A 71 -28.16 7.37 -21.25
N HIS A 72 -27.70 6.95 -20.07
CA HIS A 72 -28.46 6.04 -19.22
C HIS A 72 -29.04 6.85 -18.06
N ASN A 73 -30.25 7.36 -18.30
CA ASN A 73 -31.18 7.73 -17.24
C ASN A 73 -31.50 6.48 -16.42
N SER A 74 -30.83 6.31 -15.29
CA SER A 74 -31.42 5.73 -14.10
C SER A 74 -31.04 6.63 -12.95
N TYR A 75 -32.02 7.35 -12.42
CA TYR A 75 -31.93 8.05 -11.15
C TYR A 75 -31.65 7.01 -10.05
N SER A 76 -30.40 6.58 -9.88
CA SER A 76 -29.95 6.03 -8.61
C SER A 76 -30.16 7.15 -7.61
N SER A 77 -30.99 6.89 -6.60
CA SER A 77 -31.33 7.94 -5.64
C SER A 77 -30.05 8.34 -4.90
N SER A 78 -29.91 9.63 -4.53
CA SER A 78 -28.79 10.10 -3.69
C SER A 78 -28.59 9.24 -2.43
N ASN A 79 -29.65 8.57 -1.98
CA ASN A 79 -29.63 7.66 -0.83
C ASN A 79 -28.90 6.34 -1.12
N ASP A 80 -28.96 5.80 -2.35
CA ASP A 80 -28.31 4.53 -2.71
C ASP A 80 -26.78 4.68 -2.76
N PHE A 81 -26.28 5.78 -3.32
CA PHE A 81 -24.85 6.10 -3.30
C PHE A 81 -24.32 6.37 -1.89
N GLN A 82 -25.11 7.07 -1.07
CA GLN A 82 -24.75 7.30 0.32
C GLN A 82 -24.70 6.00 1.13
N LYS A 83 -25.65 5.08 0.87
CA LYS A 83 -25.65 3.73 1.44
C LYS A 83 -24.38 2.98 1.09
N LEU A 84 -24.01 2.91 -0.19
CA LEU A 84 -22.77 2.24 -0.61
C LEU A 84 -21.54 2.86 0.08
N ASN A 85 -21.45 4.18 0.13
CA ASN A 85 -20.34 4.86 0.79
C ASN A 85 -20.24 4.48 2.28
N ASN A 86 -21.37 4.40 2.97
CA ASN A 86 -21.42 3.97 4.37
C ASN A 86 -21.04 2.50 4.53
N GLU A 87 -21.46 1.61 3.61
CA GLU A 87 -21.04 0.19 3.62
C GLU A 87 -19.52 0.05 3.50
N LEU A 88 -18.89 0.77 2.55
CA LEU A 88 -17.44 0.75 2.36
C LEU A 88 -16.68 1.31 3.56
N LEU A 89 -17.15 2.41 4.14
CA LEU A 89 -16.54 3.02 5.33
C LEU A 89 -16.69 2.13 6.57
N ASN A 90 -17.84 1.48 6.74
CA ASN A 90 -18.07 0.54 7.83
C ASN A 90 -17.18 -0.70 7.68
N HIS A 91 -17.06 -1.25 6.47
CA HIS A 91 -16.14 -2.35 6.19
C HIS A 91 -14.69 -1.97 6.51
N TYR A 92 -14.25 -0.77 6.12
CA TYR A 92 -12.94 -0.26 6.52
C TYR A 92 -12.79 -0.17 8.05
N ALA A 93 -13.79 0.39 8.75
CA ALA A 93 -13.73 0.61 10.18
C ALA A 93 -13.62 -0.70 10.98
N THR A 94 -14.25 -1.78 10.51
CA THR A 94 -14.21 -3.10 11.16
C THR A 94 -12.99 -3.94 10.74
N ALA A 95 -12.48 -3.77 9.52
CA ALA A 95 -11.38 -4.57 9.01
C ALA A 95 -9.99 -4.03 9.37
N LYS A 96 -9.84 -2.70 9.52
CA LYS A 96 -8.54 -2.05 9.73
C LYS A 96 -7.80 -2.60 10.96
N GLN A 97 -6.47 -2.63 10.86
CA GLN A 97 -5.62 -2.99 11.99
C GLN A 97 -5.83 -2.06 13.19
N LEU A 98 -5.97 -2.66 14.36
CA LEU A 98 -6.06 -1.97 15.65
C LEU A 98 -4.68 -1.57 16.18
N GLU A 99 -4.66 -0.50 16.98
CA GLU A 99 -3.44 -0.01 17.63
C GLU A 99 -2.81 -1.05 18.57
N SER A 100 -3.65 -1.86 19.24
CA SER A 100 -3.19 -2.97 20.07
C SER A 100 -2.42 -4.01 19.26
N THR A 101 -2.92 -4.33 18.06
CA THR A 101 -2.30 -5.32 17.17
C THR A 101 -1.02 -4.78 16.54
N PHE A 102 -1.00 -3.51 16.16
CA PHE A 102 0.24 -2.83 15.80
C PHE A 102 1.27 -2.91 16.94
N THR A 103 0.86 -2.60 18.17
CA THR A 103 1.73 -2.60 19.36
C THR A 103 2.31 -3.98 19.63
N MET A 104 1.52 -5.05 19.47
CA MET A 104 2.01 -6.43 19.59
C MET A 104 3.07 -6.76 18.52
N LYS A 105 2.81 -6.41 17.25
CA LYS A 105 3.79 -6.58 16.15
C LYS A 105 5.07 -5.78 16.41
N TRP A 106 4.92 -4.57 16.95
CA TRP A 106 6.05 -3.72 17.28
C TRP A 106 6.89 -4.28 18.42
N LYS A 107 6.25 -4.82 19.46
CA LYS A 107 6.92 -5.48 20.58
C LYS A 107 7.78 -6.66 20.11
N LEU A 108 7.29 -7.47 19.16
CA LEU A 108 8.06 -8.53 18.54
C LEU A 108 9.32 -8.01 17.84
N CYS A 109 9.23 -6.88 17.12
CA CYS A 109 10.39 -6.24 16.50
C CYS A 109 11.42 -5.81 17.56
N GLU A 110 10.97 -5.27 18.69
CA GLU A 110 11.87 -4.89 19.80
C GLU A 110 12.56 -6.10 20.44
N ASP A 111 11.85 -7.21 20.57
CA ASP A 111 12.39 -8.45 21.14
C ASP A 111 13.44 -9.04 20.20
N ILE A 112 13.17 -9.11 18.88
CA ILE A 112 14.14 -9.50 17.86
C ILE A 112 15.37 -8.58 17.88
N PHE A 113 15.18 -7.25 17.93
CA PHE A 113 16.30 -6.30 18.01
C PHE A 113 17.19 -6.58 19.23
N SER A 114 16.57 -6.83 20.38
CA SER A 114 17.28 -7.10 21.64
C SER A 114 18.08 -8.40 21.62
N MET A 115 17.77 -9.34 20.70
CA MET A 115 18.56 -10.56 20.53
C MET A 115 19.90 -10.31 19.84
N PHE A 116 20.02 -9.27 19.01
CA PHE A 116 21.17 -9.10 18.10
C PHE A 116 21.94 -7.80 18.29
N VAL A 117 21.43 -6.83 19.05
CA VAL A 117 22.02 -5.48 19.20
C VAL A 117 23.48 -5.48 19.66
N GLY A 118 23.89 -6.42 20.52
CA GLY A 118 25.28 -6.55 21.00
C GLY A 118 26.20 -7.34 20.06
N ILE A 119 25.67 -7.90 18.97
CA ILE A 119 26.39 -8.82 18.07
C ILE A 119 26.54 -8.21 16.67
N VAL A 120 25.54 -7.42 16.22
CA VAL A 120 25.46 -6.89 14.85
C VAL A 120 25.66 -5.36 14.87
N PRO A 121 26.80 -4.84 14.37
CA PRO A 121 27.14 -3.41 14.47
C PRO A 121 26.17 -2.45 13.76
N HIS A 122 25.59 -2.88 12.63
CA HIS A 122 24.67 -2.07 11.82
C HIS A 122 23.23 -2.55 11.93
N LEU A 123 22.84 -3.09 13.09
CA LEU A 123 21.51 -3.65 13.27
C LEU A 123 20.43 -2.57 13.15
N GLY A 124 19.50 -2.80 12.24
CA GLY A 124 18.20 -2.18 12.21
C GLY A 124 17.11 -3.24 12.10
N VAL A 125 16.03 -3.09 12.86
CA VAL A 125 14.84 -3.94 12.74
C VAL A 125 13.66 -3.04 12.41
N TYR A 126 13.02 -3.33 11.28
CA TYR A 126 11.97 -2.51 10.71
C TYR A 126 10.72 -3.35 10.52
N LEU A 127 9.60 -2.89 11.08
CA LEU A 127 8.29 -3.36 10.66
C LEU A 127 7.99 -2.74 9.29
N VAL A 128 7.70 -3.57 8.30
CA VAL A 128 7.49 -3.19 6.91
C VAL A 128 6.12 -3.68 6.41
N GLY A 129 5.81 -3.37 5.15
CA GLY A 129 4.60 -3.85 4.49
C GLY A 129 3.34 -3.23 5.08
N SER A 130 2.23 -3.97 4.93
CA SER A 130 0.89 -3.48 5.28
C SER A 130 0.81 -3.05 6.75
N SER A 131 1.51 -3.75 7.65
CA SER A 131 1.54 -3.48 9.09
C SER A 131 2.00 -2.06 9.46
N ALA A 132 2.82 -1.42 8.61
CA ALA A 132 3.43 -0.13 8.88
C ALA A 132 3.28 0.89 7.73
N ASN A 133 2.45 0.62 6.72
CA ASN A 133 2.19 1.56 5.62
C ASN A 133 0.78 2.18 5.65
N GLY A 134 -0.04 1.84 6.66
CA GLY A 134 -1.42 2.33 6.78
C GLY A 134 -2.48 1.52 6.02
N PHE A 135 -2.10 0.39 5.40
CA PHE A 135 -2.99 -0.48 4.64
C PHE A 135 -3.07 -1.91 5.23
N ALA A 136 -2.95 -2.06 6.54
CA ALA A 136 -3.19 -3.33 7.24
C ALA A 136 -4.64 -3.53 7.65
N THR A 137 -5.09 -4.77 7.49
CA THR A 137 -6.24 -5.33 8.20
C THR A 137 -5.77 -6.04 9.48
N GLU A 138 -6.71 -6.36 10.37
CA GLU A 138 -6.39 -7.01 11.65
C GLU A 138 -5.72 -8.40 11.48
N ASP A 139 -6.04 -9.11 10.41
CA ASP A 139 -5.49 -10.43 10.07
C ASP A 139 -4.21 -10.36 9.22
N THR A 140 -3.66 -9.17 8.97
CA THR A 140 -2.43 -8.98 8.18
C THR A 140 -1.21 -9.53 8.94
N ASP A 141 -0.33 -10.26 8.25
CA ASP A 141 0.92 -10.78 8.80
C ASP A 141 1.91 -9.65 9.18
N ALA A 142 2.85 -9.96 10.07
CA ALA A 142 3.93 -9.05 10.45
C ALA A 142 5.15 -9.25 9.52
N ASP A 143 5.32 -8.36 8.54
CA ASP A 143 6.53 -8.33 7.71
C ASP A 143 7.66 -7.56 8.41
N ILE A 144 8.81 -8.21 8.60
CA ILE A 144 9.95 -7.64 9.32
C ILE A 144 11.19 -7.68 8.43
N CYS A 145 11.85 -6.53 8.26
CA CYS A 145 13.16 -6.44 7.61
C CYS A 145 14.24 -6.22 8.67
N ILE A 146 15.20 -7.13 8.74
CA ILE A 146 16.42 -6.96 9.55
C ILE A 146 17.52 -6.45 8.65
N VAL A 147 18.07 -5.28 8.95
CA VAL A 147 19.23 -4.71 8.27
C VAL A 147 20.46 -5.01 9.13
N ILE A 148 21.46 -5.67 8.54
CA ILE A 148 22.71 -6.06 9.20
C ILE A 148 23.93 -5.40 8.57
N SER A 149 23.77 -4.78 7.40
CA SER A 149 24.81 -4.10 6.64
C SER A 149 24.23 -2.87 5.93
N SER A 150 25.05 -1.83 5.76
CA SER A 150 24.70 -0.67 4.94
C SER A 150 24.94 -0.90 3.44
N TYR A 151 25.59 -2.01 3.07
CA TYR A 151 25.86 -2.41 1.70
C TYR A 151 24.90 -3.52 1.26
N PRO A 152 24.69 -3.70 -0.06
CA PRO A 152 24.02 -4.89 -0.59
C PRO A 152 24.69 -6.17 -0.09
N ILE A 153 23.89 -7.20 0.18
CA ILE A 153 24.37 -8.52 0.59
C ILE A 153 23.89 -9.58 -0.41
N ASP A 154 24.61 -10.69 -0.50
CA ASP A 154 24.14 -11.84 -1.29
C ASP A 154 22.89 -12.46 -0.64
N GLN A 155 21.74 -12.24 -1.25
CA GLN A 155 20.45 -12.77 -0.79
C GLN A 155 20.42 -14.30 -0.75
N LYS A 156 21.12 -15.01 -1.64
CA LYS A 156 21.10 -16.49 -1.67
C LYS A 156 22.06 -17.13 -0.68
N ARG A 157 23.08 -16.39 -0.20
CA ARG A 157 24.10 -16.93 0.72
C ARG A 157 24.11 -16.24 2.08
N GLU A 158 24.38 -14.94 2.11
CA GLU A 158 24.55 -14.19 3.36
C GLU A 158 23.23 -14.02 4.10
N ALA A 159 22.16 -13.62 3.40
CA ALA A 159 20.84 -13.48 4.00
C ALA A 159 20.32 -14.81 4.56
N VAL A 160 20.45 -15.89 3.79
CA VAL A 160 20.07 -17.26 4.22
C VAL A 160 20.83 -17.69 5.48
N LYS A 161 22.14 -17.46 5.54
CA LYS A 161 22.95 -17.75 6.74
C LYS A 161 22.46 -16.97 7.95
N PHE A 162 22.13 -15.70 7.78
CA PHE A 162 21.64 -14.88 8.89
C PHE A 162 20.22 -15.28 9.32
N LEU A 163 19.32 -15.60 8.37
CA LEU A 163 17.99 -16.15 8.71
C LEU A 163 18.08 -17.45 9.51
N GLU A 164 19.09 -18.28 9.25
CA GLU A 164 19.33 -19.48 10.05
C GLU A 164 19.77 -19.16 11.49
N ILE A 165 20.54 -18.10 11.69
CA ILE A 165 20.89 -17.58 13.02
C ILE A 165 19.63 -17.05 13.72
N VAL A 166 18.81 -16.28 13.01
CA VAL A 166 17.52 -15.78 13.51
C VAL A 166 16.61 -16.94 13.91
N ARG A 167 16.47 -17.96 13.05
CA ARG A 167 15.69 -19.18 13.34
C ARG A 167 16.12 -19.86 14.63
N ARG A 168 17.43 -20.03 14.85
CA ARG A 168 17.97 -20.65 16.07
C ARG A 168 17.73 -19.80 17.31
N ALA A 169 17.84 -18.48 17.20
CA ALA A 169 17.57 -17.56 18.30
C ALA A 169 16.08 -17.54 18.67
N LEU A 170 15.21 -17.48 17.66
CA LEU A 170 13.76 -17.53 17.82
C LEU A 170 13.36 -18.83 18.52
N ARG A 171 13.78 -20.01 18.04
CA ARG A 171 13.47 -21.30 18.68
C ARG A 171 13.90 -21.42 20.15
N LYS A 172 14.91 -20.66 20.59
CA LYS A 172 15.40 -20.66 21.98
C LYS A 172 14.60 -19.73 22.89
N LYS A 173 14.09 -18.61 22.38
CA LYS A 173 13.47 -17.53 23.19
C LYS A 173 11.96 -17.40 22.99
N ILE A 174 11.49 -17.73 21.80
CA ILE A 174 10.11 -17.63 21.37
C ILE A 174 9.68 -19.06 21.07
N PHE A 175 8.58 -19.52 21.66
CA PHE A 175 8.01 -20.84 21.37
C PHE A 175 7.41 -20.89 19.95
N ALA A 176 8.10 -20.37 18.94
CA ALA A 176 7.62 -20.22 17.57
C ALA A 176 7.15 -21.58 17.02
N GLY A 177 5.84 -21.73 16.86
CA GLY A 177 5.24 -22.90 16.22
C GLY A 177 5.37 -22.75 14.71
N GLY A 178 6.06 -23.70 14.06
CA GLY A 178 6.44 -23.58 12.65
C GLY A 178 7.50 -22.48 12.46
N CYS A 179 8.66 -22.81 11.91
CA CYS A 179 9.70 -21.82 11.64
C CYS A 179 10.46 -22.26 10.40
N ASP A 180 9.92 -21.83 9.27
CA ASP A 180 10.20 -22.35 7.94
C ASP A 180 10.97 -21.33 7.12
N LEU A 181 12.10 -21.78 6.57
CA LEU A 181 12.94 -20.95 5.72
C LEU A 181 12.56 -21.17 4.27
N ILE A 182 11.88 -20.19 3.67
CA ILE A 182 11.45 -20.20 2.28
C ILE A 182 12.57 -19.58 1.43
N ARG A 183 13.19 -20.38 0.56
CA ARG A 183 14.32 -19.98 -0.29
C ARG A 183 13.86 -19.43 -1.63
N ALA A 184 13.22 -18.27 -1.62
CA ALA A 184 12.85 -17.51 -2.83
C ALA A 184 13.98 -16.53 -3.25
N ARG A 185 13.71 -15.67 -4.26
CA ARG A 185 14.64 -14.59 -4.67
C ARG A 185 15.04 -13.69 -3.50
N VAL A 186 14.06 -13.33 -2.67
CA VAL A 186 14.27 -12.75 -1.35
C VAL A 186 13.86 -13.84 -0.35
N PRO A 187 14.81 -14.50 0.33
CA PRO A 187 14.48 -15.53 1.30
C PRO A 187 13.72 -14.97 2.49
N ILE A 188 12.75 -15.73 2.97
CA ILE A 188 11.88 -15.34 4.08
C ILE A 188 11.90 -16.46 5.12
N LEU A 189 12.08 -16.08 6.38
CA LEU A 189 11.82 -16.95 7.52
C LEU A 189 10.39 -16.68 8.02
N ARG A 190 9.50 -17.64 7.78
CA ARG A 190 8.11 -17.59 8.20
C ARG A 190 7.93 -18.31 9.53
N PHE A 191 7.24 -17.70 10.48
CA PHE A 191 6.91 -18.33 11.76
C PHE A 191 5.62 -17.78 12.37
N THR A 192 5.07 -18.49 13.35
CA THR A 192 3.97 -17.97 14.19
C THR A 192 4.48 -17.74 15.61
N ASP A 193 4.38 -16.51 16.10
CA ASP A 193 4.66 -16.22 17.51
C ASP A 193 3.63 -16.92 18.39
N TYR A 194 4.08 -17.68 19.38
CA TYR A 194 3.18 -18.50 20.19
C TYR A 194 2.36 -17.68 21.18
N ALA A 195 2.94 -16.61 21.73
CA ALA A 195 2.29 -15.78 22.73
C ALA A 195 1.14 -14.97 22.11
N THR A 196 1.40 -14.34 20.95
CA THR A 196 0.44 -13.45 20.29
C THR A 196 -0.35 -14.11 19.16
N ARG A 197 0.06 -15.30 18.70
CA ARG A 197 -0.44 -15.98 17.49
C ARG A 197 -0.21 -15.19 16.19
N LEU A 198 0.65 -14.17 16.21
CA LEU A 198 0.99 -13.39 15.03
C LEU A 198 1.82 -14.23 14.06
N LYS A 199 1.36 -14.30 12.81
CA LYS A 199 2.17 -14.80 11.68
C LYS A 199 3.17 -13.74 11.26
N CYS A 200 4.40 -14.16 11.05
CA CYS A 200 5.52 -13.26 10.84
C CYS A 200 6.43 -13.75 9.71
N ASP A 201 6.82 -12.82 8.85
CA ASP A 201 7.73 -13.04 7.73
C ASP A 201 8.96 -12.15 7.92
N VAL A 202 10.13 -12.77 8.14
CA VAL A 202 11.40 -12.05 8.32
C VAL A 202 12.27 -12.18 7.08
N ASN A 203 12.74 -11.06 6.56
CA ASN A 203 13.77 -10.99 5.51
C ASN A 203 14.99 -10.21 6.00
N ILE A 204 16.13 -10.36 5.31
CA ILE A 204 17.39 -9.68 5.64
C ILE A 204 17.77 -8.71 4.52
N ASN A 205 18.06 -7.46 4.89
CA ASN A 205 18.55 -6.40 4.00
C ASN A 205 17.67 -6.15 2.75
N ASN A 206 16.37 -6.47 2.77
CA ASN A 206 15.45 -6.06 1.70
C ASN A 206 15.04 -4.59 1.88
N VAL A 207 15.98 -3.68 1.63
CA VAL A 207 15.83 -2.25 1.87
C VAL A 207 14.73 -1.60 1.03
N THR A 208 14.43 -2.15 -0.15
CA THR A 208 13.31 -1.71 -1.01
C THR A 208 11.98 -1.81 -0.26
N GLY A 209 11.76 -2.88 0.52
CA GLY A 209 10.57 -3.03 1.35
C GLY A 209 10.42 -1.94 2.40
N ILE A 210 11.52 -1.45 2.98
CA ILE A 210 11.51 -0.34 3.94
C ILE A 210 11.10 0.97 3.24
N ARG A 211 11.67 1.25 2.06
CA ARG A 211 11.35 2.45 1.26
C ARG A 211 9.89 2.46 0.81
N ASN A 212 9.40 1.33 0.32
CA ASN A 212 8.01 1.16 -0.07
C ASN A 212 7.05 1.38 1.08
N THR A 213 7.39 0.86 2.26
CA THR A 213 6.57 1.07 3.45
C THR A 213 6.44 2.56 3.76
N ASP A 214 7.53 3.32 3.69
CA ASP A 214 7.51 4.76 3.96
C ASP A 214 6.78 5.57 2.87
N LEU A 215 6.96 5.23 1.58
CA LEU A 215 6.24 5.87 0.48
C LEU A 215 4.73 5.60 0.56
N LEU A 216 4.34 4.35 0.75
CA LEU A 216 2.94 3.95 0.84
C LEU A 216 2.26 4.53 2.08
N ARG A 217 2.99 4.65 3.21
CA ARG A 217 2.54 5.44 4.35
C ARG A 217 2.20 6.86 3.94
N PHE A 218 3.10 7.52 3.23
CA PHE A 218 2.89 8.91 2.81
C PHE A 218 1.60 9.04 2.01
N TYR A 219 1.34 8.10 1.10
CA TYR A 219 0.07 8.01 0.38
C TYR A 219 -1.14 7.74 1.29
N SER A 220 -1.06 6.79 2.23
CA SER A 220 -2.18 6.46 3.12
C SER A 220 -2.58 7.62 4.04
N GLU A 221 -1.62 8.44 4.42
CA GLU A 221 -1.83 9.64 5.23
C GLU A 221 -2.18 10.88 4.39
N THR A 222 -2.11 10.84 3.06
CA THR A 222 -2.34 12.02 2.19
C THR A 222 -3.78 12.51 2.25
N ASP A 223 -4.75 11.60 2.11
CA ASP A 223 -6.17 11.91 2.02
C ASP A 223 -6.99 10.82 2.75
N PRO A 224 -8.01 11.19 3.54
CA PRO A 224 -8.76 10.25 4.37
C PRO A 224 -9.48 9.15 3.57
N ARG A 225 -9.67 9.31 2.26
CA ARG A 225 -10.33 8.32 1.39
C ARG A 225 -9.39 7.20 0.93
N VAL A 226 -8.07 7.40 1.00
CA VAL A 226 -7.08 6.47 0.45
C VAL A 226 -7.08 5.14 1.19
N ALA A 227 -6.93 5.15 2.52
CA ALA A 227 -6.89 3.93 3.32
C ALA A 227 -8.21 3.12 3.27
N PRO A 228 -9.41 3.74 3.40
CA PRO A 228 -10.68 3.05 3.18
C PRO A 228 -10.76 2.39 1.81
N LEU A 229 -10.40 3.11 0.74
CA LEU A 229 -10.48 2.56 -0.61
C LEU A 229 -9.54 1.36 -0.80
N VAL A 230 -8.27 1.49 -0.40
CA VAL A 230 -7.27 0.41 -0.55
C VAL A 230 -7.66 -0.82 0.26
N LEU A 231 -8.07 -0.68 1.53
CA LEU A 231 -8.43 -1.83 2.36
C LEU A 231 -9.66 -2.56 1.81
N THR A 232 -10.67 -1.81 1.38
CA THR A 232 -11.88 -2.43 0.84
C THR A 232 -11.61 -3.15 -0.48
N LEU A 233 -10.74 -2.60 -1.34
CA LEU A 233 -10.26 -3.29 -2.55
C LEU A 233 -9.45 -4.54 -2.22
N LYS A 234 -8.59 -4.51 -1.19
CA LYS A 234 -7.85 -5.71 -0.75
C LYS A 234 -8.79 -6.81 -0.25
N SER A 235 -9.82 -6.46 0.54
CA SER A 235 -10.81 -7.42 1.01
C SER A 235 -11.64 -8.00 -0.13
N TRP A 236 -12.10 -7.16 -1.07
CA TRP A 236 -12.79 -7.58 -2.29
C TRP A 236 -11.96 -8.55 -3.12
N ALA A 237 -10.71 -8.21 -3.40
CA ALA A 237 -9.81 -9.05 -4.17
C ALA A 237 -9.48 -10.38 -3.45
N LYS A 238 -9.33 -10.34 -2.12
CA LYS A 238 -9.16 -11.55 -1.29
C LYS A 238 -10.39 -12.44 -1.35
N PHE A 239 -11.58 -11.87 -1.24
CA PHE A 239 -12.84 -12.61 -1.31
C PHE A 239 -13.00 -13.37 -2.63
N HIS A 240 -12.60 -12.77 -3.76
CA HIS A 240 -12.64 -13.40 -5.08
C HIS A 240 -11.38 -14.22 -5.43
N ASN A 241 -10.52 -14.51 -4.45
CA ASN A 241 -9.27 -15.27 -4.63
C ASN A 241 -8.33 -14.69 -5.72
N ILE A 242 -8.35 -13.37 -5.97
CA ILE A 242 -7.45 -12.70 -6.93
C ILE A 242 -6.34 -11.90 -6.23
N ASN A 243 -6.10 -12.17 -4.93
CA ASN A 243 -5.11 -11.50 -4.08
C ASN A 243 -4.16 -12.52 -3.41
N ASP A 244 -3.51 -13.36 -4.22
CA ASP A 244 -2.46 -14.29 -3.80
C ASP A 244 -1.44 -14.50 -4.93
N ALA A 245 -0.28 -13.85 -4.80
CA ALA A 245 0.80 -13.97 -5.78
C ALA A 245 1.40 -15.39 -5.87
N SER A 246 1.25 -16.23 -4.84
CA SER A 246 1.68 -17.64 -4.90
C SER A 246 0.76 -18.48 -5.78
N GLN A 247 -0.49 -18.04 -5.95
CA GLN A 247 -1.50 -18.63 -6.85
C GLN A 247 -1.56 -17.90 -8.19
N LYS A 248 -0.46 -17.26 -8.61
CA LYS A 248 -0.33 -16.56 -9.91
C LYS A 248 -1.29 -15.38 -10.09
N THR A 249 -1.85 -14.84 -9.00
CA THR A 249 -2.76 -13.68 -9.04
C THR A 249 -2.07 -12.41 -8.53
N LEU A 250 -2.84 -11.34 -8.27
CA LEU A 250 -2.29 -10.07 -7.81
C LEU A 250 -1.72 -10.20 -6.39
N SER A 251 -0.64 -9.50 -6.12
CA SER A 251 -0.21 -9.25 -4.75
C SER A 251 -1.01 -8.11 -4.12
N SER A 252 -1.12 -8.08 -2.80
CA SER A 252 -1.68 -6.93 -2.07
C SER A 252 -0.94 -5.62 -2.37
N TYR A 253 0.36 -5.70 -2.65
CA TYR A 253 1.15 -4.54 -3.08
C TYR A 253 0.73 -4.06 -4.47
N SER A 254 0.58 -4.98 -5.44
CA SER A 254 0.10 -4.67 -6.79
C SER A 254 -1.28 -4.01 -6.78
N ILE A 255 -2.24 -4.52 -6.00
CA ILE A 255 -3.58 -3.91 -5.85
C ILE A 255 -3.46 -2.48 -5.27
N THR A 256 -2.58 -2.29 -4.28
CA THR A 256 -2.34 -0.97 -3.70
C THR A 256 -1.79 0.01 -4.74
N LEU A 257 -0.80 -0.41 -5.55
CA LEU A 257 -0.23 0.43 -6.60
C LEU A 257 -1.25 0.74 -7.71
N MET A 258 -2.09 -0.21 -8.11
CA MET A 258 -3.18 0.01 -9.06
C MET A 258 -4.17 1.06 -8.55
N CYS A 259 -4.51 1.01 -7.26
CA CYS A 259 -5.40 1.98 -6.62
C CYS A 259 -4.77 3.37 -6.56
N LEU A 260 -3.51 3.47 -6.10
CA LEU A 260 -2.80 4.75 -6.02
C LEU A 260 -2.64 5.38 -7.39
N PHE A 261 -2.29 4.60 -8.43
CA PHE A 261 -2.22 5.09 -9.79
C PHE A 261 -3.57 5.66 -10.27
N TYR A 262 -4.67 4.94 -10.00
CA TYR A 262 -6.02 5.41 -10.31
C TYR A 262 -6.31 6.76 -9.64
N LEU A 263 -6.04 6.88 -8.34
CA LEU A 263 -6.25 8.12 -7.57
C LEU A 263 -5.36 9.29 -8.02
N GLN A 264 -4.16 8.98 -8.53
CA GLN A 264 -3.17 9.96 -8.94
C GLN A 264 -3.40 10.48 -10.36
N ALA A 265 -3.72 9.59 -11.30
CA ALA A 265 -3.70 9.89 -12.74
C ALA A 265 -5.07 9.81 -13.41
N ILE A 266 -6.02 9.02 -12.88
CA ILE A 266 -7.28 8.71 -13.56
C ILE A 266 -8.46 9.43 -12.92
N ALA A 267 -8.59 9.38 -11.59
CA ALA A 267 -9.57 10.16 -10.86
C ALA A 267 -9.26 11.65 -11.04
N GLN A 268 -10.26 12.44 -11.44
CA GLN A 268 -10.11 13.87 -11.71
C GLN A 268 -11.17 14.66 -10.94
N PRO A 269 -10.78 15.66 -10.12
CA PRO A 269 -9.40 16.05 -9.79
C PRO A 269 -8.58 14.94 -9.09
N SER A 270 -7.25 14.95 -9.25
CA SER A 270 -6.36 13.96 -8.61
C SER A 270 -6.53 13.98 -7.09
N VAL A 271 -6.68 12.80 -6.50
CA VAL A 271 -6.86 12.65 -5.04
C VAL A 271 -5.52 12.67 -4.31
N VAL A 272 -4.48 12.11 -4.91
CA VAL A 272 -3.12 12.07 -4.37
C VAL A 272 -2.11 12.63 -5.39
N PRO A 273 -0.99 13.23 -4.94
CA PRO A 273 0.02 13.74 -5.84
C PRO A 273 1.03 12.66 -6.23
N VAL A 274 1.99 13.00 -7.09
CA VAL A 274 3.18 12.18 -7.34
C VAL A 274 4.24 12.48 -6.27
N TRP A 275 4.25 11.74 -5.16
CA TRP A 275 5.12 12.09 -4.02
C TRP A 275 6.61 12.11 -4.32
N GLN A 276 7.10 11.18 -5.15
CA GLN A 276 8.50 11.16 -5.57
C GLN A 276 8.89 12.34 -6.46
N ALA A 277 7.92 12.97 -7.13
CA ALA A 277 8.15 14.20 -7.89
C ALA A 277 8.09 15.45 -7.01
N LEU A 278 7.19 15.48 -6.01
CA LEU A 278 7.07 16.60 -5.08
C LEU A 278 8.19 16.65 -4.04
N LEU A 279 8.69 15.49 -3.61
CA LEU A 279 9.70 15.35 -2.56
C LEU A 279 10.85 14.43 -3.00
N PRO A 280 11.59 14.77 -4.08
CA PRO A 280 12.64 13.91 -4.62
C PRO A 280 13.72 13.62 -3.57
N ASP A 281 14.13 14.62 -2.78
CA ASP A 281 15.13 14.45 -1.72
C ASP A 281 14.64 13.56 -0.57
N ARG A 282 13.33 13.40 -0.37
CA ARG A 282 12.79 12.51 0.68
C ARG A 282 12.84 11.05 0.25
N PHE A 283 12.53 10.82 -1.03
CA PHE A 283 12.38 9.50 -1.61
C PHE A 283 13.57 9.10 -2.49
N ASP A 284 14.73 9.75 -2.33
CA ASP A 284 15.95 9.37 -3.01
C ASP A 284 16.41 7.97 -2.58
N VAL A 285 16.59 7.10 -3.57
CA VAL A 285 17.07 5.72 -3.41
C VAL A 285 18.50 5.66 -2.86
N ASN A 286 19.28 6.73 -2.97
CA ASN A 286 20.65 6.80 -2.48
C ASN A 286 20.74 7.12 -0.98
N ILE A 287 19.68 7.62 -0.34
CA ILE A 287 19.67 7.93 1.09
C ILE A 287 19.68 6.64 1.90
N PRO A 288 20.67 6.37 2.78
CA PRO A 288 20.68 5.16 3.60
C PRO A 288 19.39 5.00 4.39
N VAL A 289 18.85 3.77 4.48
CA VAL A 289 17.57 3.51 5.18
C VAL A 289 17.56 3.97 6.64
N SER A 290 18.74 4.02 7.28
CA SER A 290 18.91 4.52 8.65
C SER A 290 18.74 6.03 8.81
N GLN A 291 18.75 6.78 7.70
CA GLN A 291 18.63 8.23 7.63
C GLN A 291 17.27 8.70 7.08
N LEU A 292 16.36 7.78 6.73
CA LEU A 292 15.04 8.14 6.23
C LEU A 292 14.27 8.97 7.27
N LYS A 293 13.71 10.10 6.83
CA LYS A 293 12.88 11.00 7.65
C LYS A 293 11.47 10.45 7.82
N ARG A 294 11.35 9.37 8.58
CA ARG A 294 10.10 8.65 8.84
C ARG A 294 9.17 9.34 9.85
N ASN A 295 9.39 10.61 10.19
CA ASN A 295 8.50 11.36 11.09
C ASN A 295 7.81 12.54 10.40
N ASP A 296 8.10 12.80 9.12
CA ASP A 296 7.49 13.90 8.38
C ASP A 296 6.01 13.61 8.08
N GLU A 297 5.18 14.65 7.96
CA GLU A 297 3.73 14.54 7.75
C GLU A 297 3.31 15.02 6.35
N PRO A 298 2.63 14.20 5.53
CA PRO A 298 2.25 14.55 4.15
C PRO A 298 1.13 15.59 4.06
N LYS A 299 0.19 15.61 5.02
CA LYS A 299 -1.01 16.45 4.98
C LYS A 299 -0.72 17.95 5.01
N LEU A 300 0.47 18.34 5.45
CA LEU A 300 0.92 19.72 5.46
C LEU A 300 1.31 20.23 4.06
N ILE A 301 1.45 19.31 3.08
CA ILE A 301 2.04 19.60 1.77
C ILE A 301 1.01 19.50 0.64
N TRP A 302 0.04 18.59 0.74
CA TRP A 302 -0.97 18.36 -0.30
C TRP A 302 -2.39 18.33 0.25
N ARG A 303 -3.33 18.87 -0.53
CA ARG A 303 -4.77 18.76 -0.29
C ARG A 303 -5.50 18.46 -1.59
N SER A 304 -6.30 17.40 -1.59
CA SER A 304 -7.15 17.05 -2.73
C SER A 304 -8.27 18.07 -2.93
N GLU A 305 -8.50 18.46 -4.18
CA GLU A 305 -9.66 19.27 -4.59
C GLU A 305 -10.87 18.38 -4.95
N SER A 306 -10.66 17.08 -5.14
CA SER A 306 -11.72 16.15 -5.51
C SER A 306 -12.78 16.04 -4.41
N GLN A 307 -14.05 16.14 -4.80
CA GLN A 307 -15.21 15.95 -3.93
C GLN A 307 -15.79 14.53 -4.01
N GLN A 308 -15.15 13.63 -4.77
CA GLN A 308 -15.63 12.25 -4.92
C GLN A 308 -15.58 11.50 -3.58
N THR A 309 -16.66 10.82 -3.26
CA THR A 309 -16.80 9.92 -2.11
C THR A 309 -15.96 8.64 -2.31
N VAL A 310 -15.81 7.84 -1.24
CA VAL A 310 -15.13 6.54 -1.34
C VAL A 310 -15.89 5.61 -2.30
N ALA A 311 -17.23 5.67 -2.30
CA ALA A 311 -18.06 4.90 -3.23
C ALA A 311 -17.81 5.26 -4.70
N GLU A 312 -17.80 6.54 -5.04
CA GLU A 312 -17.53 6.99 -6.41
C GLU A 312 -16.13 6.61 -6.88
N LEU A 313 -15.13 6.71 -5.99
CA LEU A 313 -13.77 6.29 -6.28
C LEU A 313 -13.67 4.77 -6.45
N PHE A 314 -14.38 3.98 -5.64
CA PHE A 314 -14.41 2.52 -5.73
C PHE A 314 -15.06 2.05 -7.04
N ILE A 315 -16.22 2.59 -7.40
CA ILE A 315 -16.89 2.28 -8.66
C ILE A 315 -16.01 2.70 -9.84
N GLY A 316 -15.42 3.90 -9.79
CA GLY A 316 -14.56 4.39 -10.85
C GLY A 316 -13.28 3.57 -11.02
N PHE A 317 -12.68 3.06 -9.93
CA PHE A 317 -11.56 2.12 -9.96
C PHE A 317 -11.95 0.83 -10.68
N LEU A 318 -13.08 0.22 -10.29
CA LEU A 318 -13.56 -1.00 -10.93
C LEU A 318 -13.85 -0.78 -12.41
N ARG A 319 -14.52 0.33 -12.76
CA ARG A 319 -14.82 0.71 -14.15
C ARG A 319 -13.53 0.83 -14.97
N TYR A 320 -12.54 1.54 -14.44
CA TYR A 320 -11.29 1.79 -15.14
C TYR A 320 -10.59 0.48 -15.52
N TYR A 321 -10.40 -0.43 -14.56
CA TYR A 321 -9.75 -1.71 -14.84
C TYR A 321 -10.66 -2.74 -15.53
N ALA A 322 -11.98 -2.57 -15.52
CA ALA A 322 -12.90 -3.43 -16.26
C ALA A 322 -13.05 -3.06 -17.74
N LYS A 323 -12.96 -1.76 -18.09
CA LYS A 323 -13.34 -1.22 -19.40
C LYS A 323 -12.26 -0.36 -20.07
N ASP A 324 -11.55 0.46 -19.32
CA ASP A 324 -10.76 1.56 -19.89
C ASP A 324 -9.26 1.21 -20.00
N PHE A 325 -8.74 0.47 -19.03
CA PHE A 325 -7.32 0.10 -18.98
C PHE A 325 -6.99 -0.99 -20.00
N ARG A 326 -6.03 -0.68 -20.87
CA ARG A 326 -5.50 -1.60 -21.89
C ARG A 326 -4.27 -2.33 -21.36
N PHE A 327 -4.50 -3.48 -20.71
CA PHE A 327 -3.48 -4.34 -20.11
C PHE A 327 -2.41 -4.81 -21.09
N GLU A 328 -2.76 -4.93 -22.37
CA GLU A 328 -1.89 -5.37 -23.45
C GLU A 328 -0.96 -4.25 -23.95
N LYS A 329 -1.22 -2.99 -23.60
CA LYS A 329 -0.47 -1.83 -24.12
C LYS A 329 0.26 -1.03 -23.07
N HIS A 330 -0.19 -1.06 -21.82
CA HIS A 330 0.34 -0.13 -20.83
C HIS A 330 0.82 -0.82 -19.56
N ALA A 331 1.91 -0.31 -19.02
CA ALA A 331 2.28 -0.42 -17.63
C ALA A 331 1.83 0.83 -16.86
N ILE A 332 1.57 0.69 -15.56
CA ILE A 332 1.28 1.83 -14.67
C ILE A 332 2.51 2.20 -13.84
N SER A 333 2.71 3.49 -13.58
CA SER A 333 3.79 3.99 -12.72
C SER A 333 3.26 5.05 -11.75
N ILE A 334 3.31 4.76 -10.45
CA ILE A 334 3.01 5.76 -9.40
C ILE A 334 4.16 6.75 -9.21
N ARG A 335 5.38 6.38 -9.60
CA ARG A 335 6.57 7.24 -9.53
C ARG A 335 6.48 8.42 -10.49
N THR A 336 5.91 8.19 -11.67
CA THR A 336 5.75 9.22 -12.72
C THR A 336 4.31 9.74 -12.82
N GLY A 337 3.33 9.00 -12.30
CA GLY A 337 1.90 9.30 -12.47
C GLY A 337 1.42 9.13 -13.90
N ARG A 338 2.06 8.24 -14.67
CA ARG A 338 1.78 8.06 -16.10
C ARG A 338 1.64 6.60 -16.47
N LEU A 339 0.94 6.40 -17.59
CA LEU A 339 1.01 5.17 -18.34
C LEU A 339 2.35 5.13 -19.08
N ILE A 340 2.99 3.98 -19.06
CA ILE A 340 4.20 3.66 -19.83
C ILE A 340 3.78 2.63 -20.88
N ASP A 341 4.40 2.64 -22.06
CA ASP A 341 4.21 1.54 -23.01
C ASP A 341 4.69 0.22 -22.37
N LYS A 342 3.88 -0.83 -22.48
CA LYS A 342 4.16 -2.10 -21.81
C LYS A 342 5.40 -2.78 -22.38
N ASN A 343 5.61 -2.72 -23.70
CA ASN A 343 6.75 -3.37 -24.32
C ASN A 343 8.03 -2.64 -23.94
N ASP A 344 8.03 -1.30 -24.02
CA ASP A 344 9.16 -0.48 -23.59
C ASP A 344 9.51 -0.73 -22.12
N PHE A 345 8.50 -0.88 -21.25
CA PHE A 345 8.72 -1.16 -19.84
C PHE A 345 9.31 -2.55 -19.60
N LEU A 346 8.75 -3.60 -20.22
CA LEU A 346 9.20 -4.99 -20.02
C LEU A 346 10.59 -5.25 -20.63
N ASP A 347 10.93 -4.58 -21.74
CA ASP A 347 12.27 -4.66 -22.34
C ASP A 347 13.37 -4.06 -21.43
N HIS A 348 12.98 -3.13 -20.56
CA HIS A 348 13.86 -2.49 -19.59
C HIS A 348 13.73 -3.07 -18.17
N ASP A 349 12.82 -4.02 -17.95
CA ASP A 349 12.69 -4.68 -16.65
C ASP A 349 13.91 -5.58 -16.41
N VAL A 350 14.72 -5.18 -15.43
CA VAL A 350 15.93 -5.87 -14.97
C VAL A 350 15.70 -7.32 -14.53
N THR A 351 14.44 -7.76 -14.42
CA THR A 351 14.07 -9.12 -14.04
C THR A 351 13.81 -10.07 -15.22
N ASN A 352 13.75 -9.57 -16.47
CA ASN A 352 13.60 -10.35 -17.71
C ASN A 352 12.39 -11.33 -17.73
N TYR A 353 11.24 -10.95 -17.16
CA TYR A 353 10.01 -11.74 -17.24
C TYR A 353 9.09 -11.18 -18.34
N GLY A 354 9.39 -11.51 -19.59
CA GLY A 354 8.62 -11.05 -20.77
C GLY A 354 7.17 -11.55 -20.84
N ASP A 355 6.82 -12.57 -20.06
CA ASP A 355 5.50 -13.22 -20.10
C ASP A 355 4.47 -12.58 -19.15
N ALA A 356 4.80 -11.47 -18.49
CA ALA A 356 3.87 -10.83 -17.56
C ALA A 356 2.66 -10.22 -18.28
N LEU A 357 1.45 -10.67 -17.95
CA LEU A 357 0.21 -10.20 -18.55
C LEU A 357 -0.23 -8.84 -17.98
N LEU A 358 0.19 -8.54 -16.74
CA LEU A 358 0.01 -7.24 -16.09
C LEU A 358 1.37 -6.60 -15.78
N ALA A 359 1.49 -5.30 -16.06
CA ALA A 359 2.71 -4.53 -15.83
C ALA A 359 2.48 -3.35 -14.86
N ILE A 360 3.20 -3.38 -13.75
CA ILE A 360 3.15 -2.35 -12.71
C ILE A 360 4.60 -2.03 -12.30
N GLU A 361 5.04 -0.79 -12.56
CA GLU A 361 6.39 -0.33 -12.21
C GLU A 361 6.56 -0.20 -10.69
N GLU A 362 7.61 -0.82 -10.17
CA GLU A 362 8.08 -0.63 -8.80
C GLU A 362 8.74 0.76 -8.65
N PRO A 363 8.30 1.60 -7.70
CA PRO A 363 8.71 3.01 -7.61
C PRO A 363 10.20 3.28 -7.32
N PHE A 364 10.99 2.32 -6.89
CA PHE A 364 12.41 2.50 -6.53
C PHE A 364 13.37 1.69 -7.41
N ASP A 365 13.06 0.43 -7.71
CA ASP A 365 13.90 -0.49 -8.48
C ASP A 365 13.41 -0.74 -9.91
N LEU A 366 12.26 -0.16 -10.27
CA LEU A 366 11.69 -0.16 -11.63
C LEU A 366 11.35 -1.55 -12.18
N SER A 367 11.32 -2.59 -11.34
CA SER A 367 10.90 -3.93 -11.76
C SER A 367 9.37 -4.06 -11.86
N ASN A 368 8.86 -5.13 -12.48
CA ASN A 368 7.43 -5.41 -12.50
C ASN A 368 6.95 -6.06 -11.19
N THR A 369 6.08 -5.38 -10.45
CA THR A 369 5.49 -5.92 -9.20
C THR A 369 4.41 -6.98 -9.45
N ALA A 370 3.84 -7.01 -10.66
CA ALA A 370 2.78 -7.93 -11.07
C ALA A 370 3.28 -9.16 -11.84
N ARG A 371 4.59 -9.47 -11.76
CA ARG A 371 5.22 -10.63 -12.39
C ARG A 371 4.61 -12.00 -12.05
N SER A 372 3.83 -12.12 -10.98
CA SER A 372 3.11 -13.36 -10.65
C SER A 372 1.95 -13.64 -11.61
N VAL A 373 1.44 -12.60 -12.29
CA VAL A 373 0.33 -12.70 -13.23
C VAL A 373 0.86 -12.95 -14.64
N TYR A 374 1.31 -14.17 -14.88
CA TYR A 374 1.84 -14.64 -16.17
C TYR A 374 0.99 -15.74 -16.82
N ASP A 375 -0.04 -16.21 -16.10
CA ASP A 375 -0.90 -17.31 -16.52
C ASP A 375 -2.19 -16.76 -17.12
N ASP A 376 -2.49 -17.16 -18.36
CA ASP A 376 -3.59 -16.60 -19.15
C ASP A 376 -4.95 -16.84 -18.50
N ASP A 377 -5.18 -18.03 -17.94
CA ASP A 377 -6.46 -18.39 -17.29
C ASP A 377 -6.67 -17.56 -16.02
N GLU A 378 -5.64 -17.43 -15.18
CA GLU A 378 -5.72 -16.58 -13.99
C GLU A 378 -5.85 -15.09 -14.33
N PHE A 379 -5.20 -14.63 -15.40
CA PHE A 379 -5.34 -13.25 -15.87
C PHE A 379 -6.76 -12.95 -16.37
N GLU A 380 -7.32 -13.82 -17.21
CA GLU A 380 -8.71 -13.69 -17.67
C GLU A 380 -9.70 -13.76 -16.50
N ARG A 381 -9.43 -14.60 -15.49
CA ARG A 381 -10.22 -14.64 -14.26
C ARG A 381 -10.15 -13.31 -13.50
N ILE A 382 -8.97 -12.71 -13.34
CA ILE A 382 -8.83 -11.38 -12.74
C ILE A 382 -9.67 -10.35 -13.50
N VAL A 383 -9.53 -10.28 -14.83
CA VAL A 383 -10.27 -9.32 -15.67
C VAL A 383 -11.79 -9.56 -15.57
N ARG A 384 -12.23 -10.82 -15.55
CA ARG A 384 -13.64 -11.20 -15.37
C ARG A 384 -14.18 -10.74 -14.01
N VAL A 385 -13.43 -10.92 -12.93
CA VAL A 385 -13.80 -10.45 -11.59
C VAL A 385 -13.99 -8.93 -11.59
N PHE A 386 -13.05 -8.16 -12.15
CA PHE A 386 -13.21 -6.71 -12.31
C PHE A 386 -14.49 -6.33 -13.06
N ARG A 387 -14.76 -6.97 -14.20
CA ARG A 387 -15.95 -6.72 -15.02
C ARG A 387 -17.24 -7.06 -14.28
N ARG A 388 -17.36 -8.27 -13.72
CA ARG A 388 -18.55 -8.71 -12.99
C ARG A 388 -18.79 -7.82 -11.76
N SER A 389 -17.76 -7.53 -10.97
CA SER A 389 -17.88 -6.63 -9.83
C SER A 389 -18.35 -5.24 -10.24
N TYR A 390 -17.79 -4.65 -11.30
CA TYR A 390 -18.23 -3.37 -11.82
C TYR A 390 -19.71 -3.39 -12.24
N TYR A 391 -20.12 -4.34 -13.09
CA TYR A 391 -21.51 -4.39 -13.56
C TYR A 391 -22.52 -4.71 -12.46
N THR A 392 -22.13 -5.51 -11.46
CA THR A 392 -23.00 -5.80 -10.31
C THR A 392 -23.14 -4.58 -9.42
N ILE A 393 -22.04 -3.92 -9.03
CA ILE A 393 -22.11 -2.77 -8.11
C ILE A 393 -22.79 -1.57 -8.75
N ASP A 394 -22.60 -1.34 -10.06
CA ASP A 394 -23.23 -0.26 -10.83
C ASP A 394 -24.76 -0.41 -10.87
N LYS A 395 -25.26 -1.65 -10.84
CA LYS A 395 -26.70 -1.95 -10.78
C LYS A 395 -27.26 -1.90 -9.36
N THR A 396 -26.53 -2.41 -8.37
CA THR A 396 -27.08 -2.65 -7.03
C THR A 396 -26.75 -1.58 -6.00
N ASN A 397 -25.73 -0.74 -6.24
CA ASN A 397 -25.19 0.23 -5.28
C ASN A 397 -24.99 -0.37 -3.88
N SER A 398 -24.40 -1.56 -3.82
CA SER A 398 -24.15 -2.27 -2.58
C SER A 398 -22.83 -3.00 -2.67
N PHE A 399 -22.03 -2.88 -1.62
CA PHE A 399 -20.76 -3.59 -1.51
C PHE A 399 -20.99 -5.07 -1.22
N SER A 400 -22.02 -5.39 -0.43
CA SER A 400 -22.39 -6.77 -0.11
C SER A 400 -22.73 -7.58 -1.36
N SER A 401 -23.32 -6.98 -2.40
CA SER A 401 -23.72 -7.72 -3.62
C SER A 401 -22.53 -8.28 -4.40
N ILE A 402 -21.34 -7.68 -4.27
CA ILE A 402 -20.11 -8.19 -4.87
C ILE A 402 -19.31 -9.08 -3.90
N LEU A 403 -19.84 -9.35 -2.70
CA LEU A 403 -19.25 -10.24 -1.70
C LEU A 403 -20.19 -11.41 -1.31
N MET A 404 -21.25 -11.66 -2.07
CA MET A 404 -22.18 -12.78 -1.83
C MET A 404 -21.66 -14.11 -2.38
N GLU A 405 -21.06 -14.08 -3.57
CA GLU A 405 -20.58 -15.26 -4.28
C GLU A 405 -19.26 -14.94 -4.97
N GLN A 406 -18.36 -15.93 -4.99
CA GLN A 406 -17.12 -15.83 -5.75
C GLN A 406 -17.44 -15.89 -7.23
N PHE A 407 -16.92 -14.95 -8.01
CA PHE A 407 -17.05 -15.01 -9.46
C PHE A 407 -16.04 -16.02 -10.00
N GLU A 408 -16.54 -17.20 -10.36
CA GLU A 408 -15.77 -18.23 -11.07
C GLU A 408 -15.31 -17.77 -12.45
#